data_AF-S9U9Y9-F1
#
_entry.id   AF-S9U9Y9-F1
#
_cell.length_a   1.000
_cell.length_b   1.000
_cell.length_c   1.000
_cell.angle_alpha   90.00
_cell.angle_beta   90.00
_cell.angle_gamma   90.00
#
_symmetry.space_group_name_H-M   'P 1'
#
loop_
_entity.id
_entity.type
_entity.pdbx_description
1 polymer ?
#
loop_
_entity_poly.entity_id
_entity_poly.type
_entity_poly.pdbx_seq_one_letter_code
_entity_poly.pdbx_strand_id
1 'polypeptide(L)'
;MSSNKTGGNVQRIHVGARTLFTPGARQLVKVGMRNIAVVEHKGHLYAIDNACYHHGGPLLNGDIEDMGGHPCIVCPWHSYRIALDTGEGLYVGIDVVPGAAKPVPAVRSKGCKQRVHQVVCDGGEVYVLVDLSGPAIESDSYANMALANQEGAMAAPRESGGRRPLGLHSGMRSGQVLQHTAPSRAGTSNPFSTAPPLLVASGDRRHCSPVPELTVSCCRILPVSEGVKEFYFHRADGTLMRLGQPGEYIELELPLKDADGGHLRRKWTICEVNKKGALFTLLIKARTANPGGASTWMHNYALHSSLHVCQVNGHLTHAHHARRLHELQGRVLWLTAGIGISCAFAALNQSFNEDLAVMPSQARGALHALHLHTDCAVAAVAKLPDLLDLQRRYADPTAAHTYQLHCYITQGQAAAAATQTYVTSGRRITAADIAQRTRSFFGDGVRFLSFVCGPPAFVNDCTDALLSMGVEEDLILTEDP
;
A
#
# COMPACT_ATOMS: atom_id res chain seq x y z
N MET A 1 -20.59 -39.51 30.02
CA MET A 1 -20.22 -40.18 28.76
C MET A 1 -21.19 -39.73 27.67
N SER A 2 -20.63 -39.29 26.54
CA SER A 2 -21.21 -38.96 25.21
C SER A 2 -20.59 -37.65 24.77
N SER A 3 -19.30 -37.65 24.44
CA SER A 3 -18.70 -38.06 23.15
C SER A 3 -18.55 -36.86 22.22
N ASN A 4 -17.31 -36.36 22.16
CA ASN A 4 -16.78 -35.55 21.07
C ASN A 4 -17.27 -36.06 19.71
N LYS A 5 -17.88 -35.19 18.91
CA LYS A 5 -17.96 -35.36 17.45
C LYS A 5 -17.07 -34.31 16.80
N THR A 6 -15.83 -34.71 16.53
CA THR A 6 -14.98 -34.12 15.49
C THR A 6 -15.52 -34.57 14.14
N GLY A 7 -16.20 -33.68 13.42
CA GLY A 7 -16.56 -33.85 12.01
C GLY A 7 -16.47 -32.49 11.34
N GLY A 8 -15.45 -32.30 10.49
CA GLY A 8 -15.34 -31.09 9.66
C GLY A 8 -16.56 -31.01 8.75
N ASN A 9 -17.41 -30.00 8.96
CA ASN A 9 -18.69 -29.91 8.27
C ASN A 9 -18.49 -29.17 6.94
N VAL A 10 -18.32 -29.93 5.85
CA VAL A 10 -18.31 -29.37 4.48
C VAL A 10 -19.70 -28.84 4.17
N GLN A 11 -19.81 -27.55 3.89
CA GLN A 11 -21.08 -26.92 3.56
C GLN A 11 -21.34 -26.99 2.06
N ARG A 12 -22.48 -27.57 1.67
CA ARG A 12 -22.93 -27.61 0.27
C ARG A 12 -23.87 -26.44 0.01
N ILE A 13 -23.41 -25.47 -0.77
CA ILE A 13 -24.10 -24.21 -1.04
C ILE A 13 -24.68 -24.25 -2.46
N HIS A 14 -26.00 -24.14 -2.58
CA HIS A 14 -26.67 -24.05 -3.88
C HIS A 14 -26.42 -22.68 -4.51
N VAL A 15 -26.10 -22.67 -5.81
CA VAL A 15 -25.76 -21.45 -6.55
C VAL A 15 -26.80 -21.12 -7.60
N GLY A 16 -27.30 -22.13 -8.33
CA GLY A 16 -28.31 -21.99 -9.38
C GLY A 16 -28.15 -23.01 -10.50
N ALA A 17 -29.03 -22.95 -11.50
CA ALA A 17 -29.02 -23.87 -12.64
C ALA A 17 -27.75 -23.71 -13.49
N ARG A 18 -27.14 -24.83 -13.91
CA ARG A 18 -25.92 -24.86 -14.75
C ARG A 18 -26.09 -24.11 -16.07
N THR A 19 -27.32 -24.08 -16.58
CA THR A 19 -27.71 -23.39 -17.82
C THR A 19 -27.59 -21.86 -17.73
N LEU A 20 -27.59 -21.28 -16.52
CA LEU A 20 -27.41 -19.84 -16.31
C LEU A 20 -25.93 -19.41 -16.38
N PHE A 21 -25.00 -20.35 -16.26
CA PHE A 21 -23.56 -20.09 -16.37
C PHE A 21 -23.10 -20.21 -17.83
N THR A 22 -23.45 -19.21 -18.64
CA THR A 22 -22.95 -19.04 -20.02
C THR A 22 -21.43 -18.74 -20.02
N PRO A 23 -20.75 -18.82 -21.18
CA PRO A 23 -19.32 -18.51 -21.26
C PRO A 23 -18.96 -17.14 -20.66
N GLY A 24 -18.07 -17.14 -19.65
CA GLY A 24 -17.65 -15.93 -18.93
C GLY A 24 -18.64 -15.41 -17.88
N ALA A 25 -19.73 -16.13 -17.63
CA ALA A 25 -20.69 -15.82 -16.58
C ALA A 25 -20.03 -15.88 -15.20
N ARG A 26 -20.44 -14.99 -14.31
CA ARG A 26 -19.88 -14.87 -12.97
C ARG A 26 -20.96 -14.60 -11.93
N GLN A 27 -20.88 -15.28 -10.78
CA GLN A 27 -21.85 -15.14 -9.69
C GLN A 27 -21.15 -14.97 -8.34
N LEU A 28 -21.69 -14.11 -7.47
CA LEU A 28 -21.25 -13.93 -6.09
C LEU A 28 -22.17 -14.74 -5.18
N VAL A 29 -21.57 -15.63 -4.39
CA VAL A 29 -22.27 -16.48 -3.43
C VAL A 29 -21.84 -16.10 -2.03
N LYS A 30 -22.80 -15.97 -1.11
CA LYS A 30 -22.52 -15.58 0.28
C LYS A 30 -22.73 -16.75 1.23
N VAL A 31 -21.73 -17.03 2.06
CA VAL A 31 -21.73 -18.11 3.06
C VAL A 31 -21.35 -17.51 4.40
N GLY A 32 -22.36 -17.14 5.19
CA GLY A 32 -22.15 -16.34 6.39
C GLY A 32 -21.52 -14.98 6.05
N MET A 33 -20.31 -14.74 6.55
CA MET A 33 -19.54 -13.52 6.27
C MET A 33 -18.64 -13.61 5.03
N ARG A 34 -18.46 -14.81 4.46
CA ARG A 34 -17.55 -15.07 3.34
C ARG A 34 -18.28 -14.94 2.01
N ASN A 35 -17.76 -14.11 1.12
CA ASN A 35 -18.21 -14.07 -0.26
C ASN A 35 -17.30 -14.95 -1.14
N ILE A 36 -17.91 -15.75 -2.00
CA ILE A 36 -17.27 -16.67 -2.93
C ILE A 36 -17.62 -16.23 -4.35
N ALA A 37 -16.61 -16.02 -5.17
CA ALA A 37 -16.74 -15.76 -6.59
C ALA A 37 -16.81 -17.10 -7.34
N VAL A 38 -17.93 -17.34 -8.03
CA VAL A 38 -18.11 -18.47 -8.95
C VAL A 38 -17.98 -17.93 -10.36
N VAL A 39 -17.05 -18.48 -11.14
CA VAL A 39 -16.76 -18.03 -12.50
C VAL A 39 -16.79 -19.18 -13.48
N GLU A 40 -17.43 -18.96 -14.62
CA GLU A 40 -17.32 -19.82 -15.79
C GLU A 40 -16.12 -19.37 -16.62
N HIS A 41 -15.23 -20.31 -16.92
CA HIS A 41 -14.14 -20.08 -17.85
C HIS A 41 -13.87 -21.36 -18.67
N LYS A 42 -14.01 -21.24 -20.00
CA LYS A 42 -13.72 -22.31 -20.98
C LYS A 42 -14.44 -23.63 -20.67
N GLY A 43 -15.75 -23.56 -20.39
CA GLY A 43 -16.59 -24.73 -20.13
C GLY A 43 -16.55 -25.22 -18.67
N HIS A 44 -15.63 -24.70 -17.85
CA HIS A 44 -15.41 -25.13 -16.47
C HIS A 44 -15.88 -24.07 -15.49
N LEU A 45 -16.40 -24.51 -14.34
CA LEU A 45 -16.76 -23.63 -13.24
C LEU A 45 -15.70 -23.69 -12.16
N TYR A 46 -15.27 -22.52 -11.70
CA TYR A 46 -14.33 -22.36 -10.60
C TYR A 46 -15.00 -21.57 -9.49
N ALA A 47 -14.67 -21.88 -8.25
CA ALA A 47 -15.11 -21.12 -7.09
C ALA A 47 -13.91 -20.74 -6.22
N ILE A 48 -13.84 -19.47 -5.85
CA ILE A 48 -12.71 -18.92 -5.11
C ILE A 48 -13.24 -17.86 -4.14
N ASP A 49 -12.57 -17.67 -3.01
CA ASP A 49 -12.89 -16.54 -2.13
C ASP A 49 -12.87 -15.23 -2.93
N ASN A 50 -13.94 -14.44 -2.84
CA ASN A 50 -14.05 -13.19 -3.58
C ASN A 50 -13.07 -12.14 -3.06
N ALA A 51 -12.81 -12.12 -1.75
CA ALA A 51 -11.86 -11.20 -1.14
C ALA A 51 -10.42 -11.69 -1.41
N CYS A 52 -9.69 -10.98 -2.27
CA CYS A 52 -8.29 -11.30 -2.61
C CYS A 52 -7.39 -11.42 -1.37
N TYR A 53 -6.50 -12.40 -1.36
CA TYR A 53 -5.56 -12.70 -0.27
C TYR A 53 -4.62 -11.55 0.04
N HIS A 54 -4.42 -10.65 -0.93
CA HIS A 54 -3.54 -9.51 -0.74
C HIS A 54 -4.17 -8.49 0.20
N HIS A 55 -5.32 -7.90 -0.18
CA HIS A 55 -5.98 -6.82 0.58
C HIS A 55 -7.52 -6.84 0.46
N GLY A 56 -8.13 -7.99 0.19
CA GLY A 56 -9.58 -8.15 0.15
C GLY A 56 -10.28 -7.62 -1.10
N GLY A 57 -9.53 -7.33 -2.18
CA GLY A 57 -10.12 -6.84 -3.43
C GLY A 57 -11.09 -7.83 -4.09
N PRO A 58 -12.17 -7.35 -4.73
CA PRO A 58 -13.27 -8.18 -5.22
C PRO A 58 -12.87 -8.93 -6.50
N LEU A 59 -12.40 -10.17 -6.34
CA LEU A 59 -11.92 -10.99 -7.44
C LEU A 59 -12.99 -11.23 -8.50
N LEU A 60 -14.29 -11.26 -8.15
CA LEU A 60 -15.37 -11.34 -9.13
C LEU A 60 -15.37 -10.19 -10.16
N ASN A 61 -14.70 -9.07 -9.89
CA ASN A 61 -14.54 -7.95 -10.82
C ASN A 61 -13.26 -8.06 -11.67
N GLY A 62 -12.40 -9.06 -11.42
CA GLY A 62 -11.17 -9.28 -12.15
C GLY A 62 -11.36 -9.82 -13.56
N ASP A 63 -10.36 -9.59 -14.41
CA ASP A 63 -10.19 -10.28 -15.68
C ASP A 63 -9.61 -11.68 -15.46
N ILE A 64 -9.81 -12.60 -16.42
CA ILE A 64 -9.23 -13.94 -16.37
C ILE A 64 -8.26 -14.07 -17.55
N GLU A 65 -7.02 -14.45 -17.25
CA GLU A 65 -5.97 -14.73 -18.23
C GLU A 65 -5.33 -16.09 -17.97
N ASP A 66 -4.79 -16.75 -18.99
CA ASP A 66 -4.05 -18.00 -18.80
C ASP A 66 -2.58 -17.70 -18.50
N MET A 67 -2.06 -18.15 -17.36
CA MET A 67 -0.65 -18.02 -16.99
C MET A 67 -0.15 -19.32 -16.38
N GLY A 68 1.05 -19.77 -16.81
CA GLY A 68 1.69 -20.97 -16.23
C GLY A 68 0.90 -22.26 -16.44
N GLY A 69 -0.03 -22.30 -17.40
CA GLY A 69 -0.95 -23.42 -17.60
C GLY A 69 -2.25 -23.36 -16.79
N HIS A 70 -2.44 -22.31 -15.98
CA HIS A 70 -3.60 -22.13 -15.11
C HIS A 70 -4.49 -20.95 -15.55
N PRO A 71 -5.82 -21.07 -15.46
CA PRO A 71 -6.71 -19.92 -15.60
C PRO A 71 -6.57 -19.03 -14.36
N CYS A 72 -6.07 -17.82 -14.54
CA CYS A 72 -5.74 -16.91 -13.47
C CYS A 72 -6.69 -15.71 -13.45
N ILE A 73 -7.34 -15.49 -12.31
CA ILE A 73 -8.09 -14.26 -12.09
C ILE A 73 -7.13 -13.14 -11.65
N VAL A 74 -7.20 -12.00 -12.33
CA VAL A 74 -6.38 -10.83 -12.08
C VAL A 74 -7.12 -9.94 -11.10
N CYS A 75 -6.59 -9.81 -9.88
CA CYS A 75 -7.19 -8.95 -8.87
C CYS A 75 -7.30 -7.52 -9.41
N PRO A 76 -8.51 -6.91 -9.43
CA PRO A 76 -8.71 -5.59 -10.03
C PRO A 76 -8.02 -4.46 -9.26
N TRP A 77 -7.63 -4.70 -8.01
CA TRP A 77 -6.95 -3.69 -7.18
C TRP A 77 -5.44 -3.70 -7.33
N HIS A 78 -4.82 -4.87 -7.55
CA HIS A 78 -3.36 -5.03 -7.44
C HIS A 78 -2.74 -5.82 -8.58
N SER A 79 -3.54 -6.24 -9.57
CA SER A 79 -3.09 -7.03 -10.72
C SER A 79 -2.37 -8.34 -10.38
N TYR A 80 -2.61 -8.86 -9.17
CA TYR A 80 -2.12 -10.18 -8.76
C TYR A 80 -2.89 -11.25 -9.49
N ARG A 81 -2.16 -12.21 -10.05
CA ARG A 81 -2.71 -13.32 -10.80
C ARG A 81 -2.87 -14.49 -9.87
N ILE A 82 -4.10 -14.98 -9.76
CA ILE A 82 -4.45 -16.04 -8.83
C ILE A 82 -5.04 -17.18 -9.63
N ALA A 83 -4.38 -18.33 -9.61
CA ALA A 83 -4.87 -19.52 -10.25
C ALA A 83 -6.23 -19.93 -9.66
N LEU A 84 -7.26 -20.03 -10.51
CA LEU A 84 -8.64 -20.32 -10.11
C LEU A 84 -8.84 -21.78 -9.66
N ASP A 85 -7.96 -22.67 -10.11
CA ASP A 85 -7.94 -24.09 -9.83
C ASP A 85 -7.10 -24.45 -8.60
N THR A 86 -5.97 -23.79 -8.37
CA THR A 86 -5.04 -24.09 -7.26
C THR A 86 -5.02 -23.05 -6.14
N GLY A 87 -5.47 -21.82 -6.41
CA GLY A 87 -5.37 -20.70 -5.48
C GLY A 87 -3.97 -20.10 -5.36
N GLU A 88 -3.04 -20.49 -6.23
CA GLU A 88 -1.66 -20.01 -6.22
C GLU A 88 -1.54 -18.58 -6.74
N GLY A 89 -0.73 -17.77 -6.06
CA GLY A 89 -0.34 -16.44 -6.55
C GLY A 89 0.80 -16.57 -7.57
N LEU A 90 0.51 -16.37 -8.86
CA LEU A 90 1.48 -16.50 -9.93
C LEU A 90 2.11 -15.15 -10.32
N TYR A 91 3.39 -15.17 -10.66
CA TYR A 91 4.12 -14.00 -11.16
C TYR A 91 5.19 -14.39 -12.18
N VAL A 92 5.64 -13.42 -12.96
CA VAL A 92 6.74 -13.60 -13.92
C VAL A 92 8.05 -13.19 -13.24
N GLY A 93 8.88 -14.17 -12.95
CA GLY A 93 10.28 -13.98 -12.54
C GLY A 93 11.23 -13.99 -13.74
N ILE A 94 12.52 -13.83 -13.46
CA ILE A 94 13.57 -13.82 -14.48
C ILE A 94 14.62 -14.87 -14.12
N ASP A 95 14.88 -15.78 -15.05
CA ASP A 95 15.96 -16.75 -14.95
C ASP A 95 17.21 -16.24 -15.65
N VAL A 96 18.32 -16.26 -14.92
CA VAL A 96 19.66 -16.01 -15.46
C VAL A 96 20.33 -17.34 -15.71
N VAL A 97 20.24 -17.83 -16.94
CA VAL A 97 20.87 -19.09 -17.34
C VAL A 97 22.34 -18.82 -17.68
N PRO A 98 23.30 -19.52 -17.05
CA PRO A 98 24.72 -19.36 -17.40
C PRO A 98 24.96 -19.66 -18.89
N GLY A 99 25.50 -18.67 -19.61
CA GLY A 99 25.76 -18.76 -21.05
C GLY A 99 24.62 -18.26 -21.96
N ALA A 100 23.45 -17.91 -21.42
CA ALA A 100 22.41 -17.25 -22.20
C ALA A 100 22.70 -15.74 -22.35
N ALA A 101 22.56 -15.23 -23.58
CA ALA A 101 22.82 -13.82 -23.88
C ALA A 101 21.79 -12.84 -23.28
N LYS A 102 20.61 -13.33 -22.88
CA LYS A 102 19.54 -12.53 -22.29
C LYS A 102 18.81 -13.32 -21.19
N PRO A 103 18.36 -12.65 -20.11
CA PRO A 103 17.52 -13.28 -19.11
C PRO A 103 16.19 -13.77 -19.70
N VAL A 104 15.67 -14.88 -19.19
CA VAL A 104 14.45 -15.54 -19.70
C VAL A 104 13.31 -15.36 -18.70
N PRO A 105 12.14 -14.83 -19.10
CA PRO A 105 10.97 -14.78 -18.24
C PRO A 105 10.51 -16.19 -17.86
N ALA A 106 10.24 -16.42 -16.57
CA ALA A 106 9.75 -17.69 -16.06
C ALA A 106 8.57 -17.46 -15.11
N VAL A 107 7.51 -18.25 -15.26
CA VAL A 107 6.39 -18.20 -14.30
C VAL A 107 6.85 -18.85 -12.98
N ARG A 108 6.53 -18.19 -11.88
CA ARG A 108 6.83 -18.60 -10.51
C ARG A 108 5.56 -18.55 -9.67
N SER A 109 5.50 -19.39 -8.65
CA SER A 109 4.39 -19.47 -7.71
C SER A 109 4.80 -18.94 -6.33
N LYS A 110 3.92 -18.16 -5.70
CA LYS A 110 4.00 -17.76 -4.29
C LYS A 110 3.43 -18.84 -3.35
N GLY A 111 3.06 -20.00 -3.88
CA GLY A 111 2.27 -21.03 -3.20
C GLY A 111 0.78 -20.67 -3.13
N CYS A 112 -0.01 -21.56 -2.51
CA CYS A 112 -1.45 -21.35 -2.34
C CYS A 112 -1.71 -20.19 -1.37
N LYS A 113 -2.26 -19.08 -1.88
CA LYS A 113 -2.58 -17.88 -1.10
C LYS A 113 -4.09 -17.66 -0.98
N GLN A 114 -4.82 -18.05 -2.02
CA GLN A 114 -6.26 -17.85 -2.14
C GLN A 114 -7.02 -19.16 -1.94
N ARG A 115 -8.09 -19.16 -1.14
CA ARG A 115 -8.93 -20.35 -0.96
C ARG A 115 -9.78 -20.59 -2.20
N VAL A 116 -9.59 -21.75 -2.81
CA VAL A 116 -10.48 -22.30 -3.82
C VAL A 116 -11.46 -23.27 -3.18
N HIS A 117 -12.64 -23.38 -3.79
CA HIS A 117 -13.74 -24.23 -3.35
C HIS A 117 -14.14 -25.15 -4.51
N GLN A 118 -14.51 -26.38 -4.19
CA GLN A 118 -14.92 -27.33 -5.22
C GLN A 118 -16.32 -26.98 -5.74
N VAL A 119 -16.47 -26.96 -7.06
CA VAL A 119 -17.78 -26.81 -7.72
C VAL A 119 -18.26 -28.17 -8.20
N VAL A 120 -19.51 -28.51 -7.89
CA VAL A 120 -20.15 -29.75 -8.37
C VAL A 120 -21.46 -29.43 -9.08
N CYS A 121 -21.73 -30.15 -10.17
CA CYS A 121 -22.98 -30.07 -10.91
C CYS A 121 -23.75 -31.38 -10.71
N ASP A 122 -24.95 -31.29 -10.15
CA ASP A 122 -25.80 -32.44 -9.82
C ASP A 122 -27.24 -32.15 -10.24
N GLY A 123 -27.85 -33.03 -11.03
CA GLY A 123 -29.20 -32.83 -11.55
C GLY A 123 -29.41 -31.56 -12.39
N GLY A 124 -28.34 -31.00 -12.99
CA GLY A 124 -28.39 -29.72 -13.72
C GLY A 124 -28.23 -28.48 -12.85
N GLU A 125 -28.02 -28.65 -11.54
CA GLU A 125 -27.84 -27.56 -10.57
C GLU A 125 -26.37 -27.46 -10.13
N VAL A 126 -25.89 -26.23 -9.93
CA VAL A 126 -24.53 -25.91 -9.49
C VAL A 126 -24.51 -25.75 -7.97
N TYR A 127 -23.54 -26.39 -7.34
CA TYR A 127 -23.24 -26.26 -5.92
C TYR A 127 -21.76 -25.95 -5.69
N VAL A 128 -21.46 -25.16 -4.66
CA VAL A 128 -20.11 -24.95 -4.13
C VAL A 128 -19.97 -25.71 -2.83
N LEU A 129 -18.92 -26.53 -2.72
CA LEU A 129 -18.55 -27.24 -1.51
C LEU A 129 -17.51 -26.42 -0.75
N VAL A 130 -17.91 -25.89 0.40
CA VAL A 130 -17.07 -25.04 1.26
C VAL A 130 -16.54 -25.88 2.42
N ASP A 131 -15.26 -26.23 2.33
CA ASP A 131 -14.53 -26.91 3.40
C ASP A 131 -13.48 -25.97 4.02
N LEU A 132 -13.72 -25.58 5.27
CA LEU A 132 -12.83 -24.73 6.06
C LEU A 132 -12.12 -25.51 7.17
N SER A 133 -12.16 -26.85 7.15
CA SER A 133 -11.52 -27.69 8.17
C SER A 133 -9.99 -27.78 8.03
N GLY A 134 -9.45 -27.41 6.86
CA GLY A 134 -8.02 -27.34 6.59
C GLY A 134 -7.31 -26.16 7.27
N PRO A 135 -5.98 -26.05 7.11
CA PRO A 135 -5.22 -24.94 7.67
C PRO A 135 -5.71 -23.60 7.12
N ALA A 136 -5.61 -22.56 7.95
CA ALA A 136 -5.87 -21.20 7.52
C ALA A 136 -4.81 -20.77 6.49
N ILE A 137 -5.26 -20.07 5.45
CA ILE A 137 -4.42 -19.47 4.42
C ILE A 137 -4.70 -17.97 4.34
N GLU A 138 -3.82 -17.22 3.68
CA GLU A 138 -3.79 -15.74 3.74
C GLU A 138 -5.16 -15.09 3.44
N SER A 139 -5.85 -15.59 2.41
CA SER A 139 -7.21 -15.15 2.05
C SER A 139 -8.26 -15.27 3.15
N ASP A 140 -8.11 -16.18 4.12
CA ASP A 140 -9.11 -16.37 5.18
C ASP A 140 -9.25 -15.15 6.09
N SER A 141 -8.17 -14.39 6.26
CA SER A 141 -8.20 -13.15 7.02
C SER A 141 -9.15 -12.12 6.40
N TYR A 142 -9.19 -12.04 5.07
CA TYR A 142 -10.06 -11.15 4.30
C TYR A 142 -11.45 -11.73 4.07
N ALA A 143 -11.56 -13.03 3.88
CA ALA A 143 -12.83 -13.72 3.74
C ALA A 143 -13.70 -13.63 5.01
N ASN A 144 -13.08 -13.41 6.18
CA ASN A 144 -13.77 -13.15 7.44
C ASN A 144 -13.90 -11.64 7.77
N MET A 145 -13.47 -10.75 6.88
CA MET A 145 -13.55 -9.30 7.10
C MET A 145 -14.87 -8.76 6.54
N ALA A 146 -15.74 -8.24 7.41
CA ALA A 146 -17.05 -7.71 7.00
C ALA A 146 -16.93 -6.62 5.91
N LEU A 147 -15.90 -5.76 5.99
CA LEU A 147 -15.64 -4.70 5.01
C LEU A 147 -15.32 -5.24 3.61
N ALA A 148 -14.56 -6.34 3.51
CA ALA A 148 -14.21 -6.96 2.23
C ALA A 148 -15.37 -7.78 1.62
N ASN A 149 -16.43 -8.05 2.41
CA ASN A 149 -17.55 -8.92 2.03
C ASN A 149 -18.92 -8.22 2.20
N GLN A 150 -18.95 -6.90 2.01
CA GLN A 150 -20.18 -6.10 2.10
C GLN A 150 -21.16 -6.40 0.95
N GLU A 151 -20.64 -6.82 -0.21
CA GLU A 151 -21.46 -7.19 -1.36
C GLU A 151 -22.47 -8.29 -0.99
N GLY A 152 -23.72 -8.11 -1.44
CA GLY A 152 -24.79 -9.09 -1.28
C GLY A 152 -24.63 -10.27 -2.24
N ALA A 153 -25.25 -11.41 -1.91
CA ALA A 153 -25.33 -12.54 -2.84
C ALA A 153 -26.07 -12.13 -4.11
N MET A 154 -25.62 -12.62 -5.26
CA MET A 154 -26.30 -12.39 -6.54
C MET A 154 -27.33 -13.48 -6.79
N ALA A 155 -28.55 -13.08 -7.19
CA ALA A 155 -29.65 -14.00 -7.50
C ALA A 155 -29.46 -14.75 -8.84
N ALA A 156 -28.63 -14.22 -9.73
CA ALA A 156 -28.29 -14.83 -11.02
C ALA A 156 -26.85 -14.45 -11.44
N PRO A 157 -26.19 -15.25 -12.30
CA PRO A 157 -24.92 -14.88 -12.91
C PRO A 157 -25.05 -13.62 -13.78
N ARG A 158 -23.99 -12.82 -13.84
CA ARG A 158 -23.84 -11.71 -14.79
C ARG A 158 -22.79 -12.05 -15.86
N GLU A 159 -22.96 -11.53 -17.07
CA GLU A 159 -21.95 -11.62 -18.12
C GLU A 159 -20.80 -10.66 -17.89
N SER A 160 -19.59 -10.99 -18.37
CA SER A 160 -18.47 -10.05 -18.33
C SER A 160 -18.77 -8.86 -19.26
N GLY A 161 -18.90 -7.65 -18.71
CA GLY A 161 -19.04 -6.44 -19.50
C GLY A 161 -17.88 -6.29 -20.48
N GLY A 162 -18.20 -6.09 -21.77
CA GLY A 162 -17.23 -6.05 -22.86
C GLY A 162 -16.08 -5.05 -22.63
N ARG A 163 -14.90 -5.48 -23.10
CA ARG A 163 -13.64 -4.75 -23.29
C ARG A 163 -13.73 -3.23 -23.02
N ARG A 164 -13.58 -2.83 -21.75
CA ARG A 164 -13.04 -1.51 -21.46
C ARG A 164 -11.54 -1.59 -21.74
N PRO A 165 -10.95 -0.65 -22.50
CA PRO A 165 -9.50 -0.56 -22.57
C PRO A 165 -9.01 -0.44 -21.13
N LEU A 166 -8.09 -1.33 -20.74
CA LEU A 166 -7.35 -1.22 -19.49
C LEU A 166 -6.61 0.12 -19.52
N GLY A 167 -7.20 1.14 -18.89
CA GLY A 167 -6.43 2.25 -18.38
C GLY A 167 -5.46 1.65 -17.39
N LEU A 168 -4.16 1.67 -17.71
CA LEU A 168 -3.14 1.33 -16.73
C LEU A 168 -3.40 2.19 -15.50
N HIS A 169 -3.92 1.58 -14.42
CA HIS A 169 -3.90 2.18 -13.11
C HIS A 169 -2.43 2.31 -12.70
N SER A 170 -1.86 3.45 -13.07
CA SER A 170 -0.63 3.97 -12.52
C SER A 170 -0.90 4.30 -11.05
N GLY A 171 -0.76 3.28 -10.21
CA GLY A 171 -0.43 3.38 -8.80
C GLY A 171 0.91 4.08 -8.66
N MET A 172 0.93 5.38 -8.92
CA MET A 172 2.09 6.23 -8.75
C MET A 172 1.83 7.21 -7.61
N ARG A 173 2.43 6.92 -6.46
CA ARG A 173 3.03 8.01 -5.67
C ARG A 173 4.15 8.65 -6.47
N SER A 174 4.51 9.87 -6.09
CA SER A 174 5.34 10.74 -6.90
C SER A 174 6.76 10.19 -7.17
N GLY A 175 7.04 9.60 -8.35
CA GLY A 175 8.42 9.47 -8.85
C GLY A 175 8.78 8.79 -10.20
N GLN A 176 7.90 8.52 -11.17
CA GLN A 176 8.36 7.92 -12.45
C GLN A 176 8.71 8.94 -13.54
N VAL A 177 9.87 8.71 -14.17
CA VAL A 177 10.37 9.31 -15.41
C VAL A 177 10.39 8.21 -16.46
N LEU A 178 9.75 8.44 -17.61
CA LEU A 178 10.11 7.78 -18.86
C LEU A 178 10.32 8.88 -19.91
N GLN A 179 11.55 8.98 -20.39
CA GLN A 179 11.92 9.78 -21.55
C GLN A 179 11.31 9.14 -22.80
N HIS A 180 10.61 9.91 -23.63
CA HIS A 180 10.76 9.92 -25.09
C HIS A 180 10.04 11.16 -25.69
N THR A 181 10.59 11.60 -26.80
CA THR A 181 10.54 12.95 -27.38
C THR A 181 9.48 13.13 -28.49
N ALA A 182 9.01 14.39 -28.62
CA ALA A 182 8.56 15.09 -29.85
C ALA A 182 7.05 15.06 -30.25
N PRO A 183 6.55 16.06 -31.02
CA PRO A 183 5.40 16.89 -30.61
C PRO A 183 4.20 16.88 -31.57
N SER A 184 3.03 17.37 -31.13
CA SER A 184 2.04 17.95 -32.05
C SER A 184 1.12 18.99 -31.39
N ARG A 185 0.54 19.82 -32.26
CA ARG A 185 0.02 21.18 -32.07
C ARG A 185 -1.49 21.25 -31.79
N ALA A 186 -1.85 22.38 -31.16
CA ALA A 186 -3.03 23.24 -31.38
C ALA A 186 -4.41 22.78 -30.90
N GLY A 187 -5.13 23.73 -30.28
CA GLY A 187 -6.56 23.61 -29.99
C GLY A 187 -7.03 24.55 -28.87
N THR A 188 -7.20 25.83 -29.20
CA THR A 188 -7.76 26.90 -28.36
C THR A 188 -9.24 26.69 -28.02
N SER A 189 -9.65 26.93 -26.77
CA SER A 189 -10.75 27.85 -26.42
C SER A 189 -11.07 27.83 -24.91
N ASN A 190 -10.96 29.00 -24.30
CA ASN A 190 -11.72 29.40 -23.11
C ASN A 190 -13.11 29.87 -23.58
N PRO A 191 -14.16 29.73 -22.77
CA PRO A 191 -14.69 30.95 -22.15
C PRO A 191 -15.17 30.78 -20.71
N PHE A 192 -14.92 31.83 -19.92
CA PHE A 192 -15.58 32.12 -18.65
C PHE A 192 -17.10 32.21 -18.83
N SER A 193 -17.87 31.66 -17.88
CA SER A 193 -19.20 32.16 -17.54
C SER A 193 -19.48 31.99 -16.05
N THR A 194 -20.06 33.03 -15.48
CA THR A 194 -20.19 33.36 -14.05
C THR A 194 -21.61 33.09 -13.52
N ALA A 195 -21.66 32.66 -12.26
CA ALA A 195 -22.77 32.76 -11.27
C ALA A 195 -23.86 31.64 -11.21
N PRO A 196 -24.42 31.36 -9.99
CA PRO A 196 -24.95 30.05 -9.58
C PRO A 196 -26.49 29.99 -9.58
N PRO A 197 -27.12 28.80 -9.47
CA PRO A 197 -28.52 28.70 -9.09
C PRO A 197 -28.73 28.18 -7.66
N LEU A 198 -29.85 28.66 -7.14
CA LEU A 198 -30.37 28.65 -5.77
C LEU A 198 -30.95 27.31 -5.31
N LEU A 199 -30.99 27.18 -3.97
CA LEU A 199 -31.74 26.23 -3.16
C LEU A 199 -33.19 26.02 -3.62
N VAL A 200 -33.60 24.76 -3.77
CA VAL A 200 -34.99 24.32 -3.62
C VAL A 200 -35.00 23.14 -2.66
N ALA A 201 -35.67 23.33 -1.53
CA ALA A 201 -35.96 22.28 -0.55
C ALA A 201 -37.31 21.64 -0.87
N SER A 202 -37.39 20.30 -0.84
CA SER A 202 -38.47 19.49 -0.23
C SER A 202 -38.45 18.05 -0.77
N GLY A 203 -38.56 17.07 0.15
CA GLY A 203 -38.74 15.66 -0.22
C GLY A 203 -38.24 14.67 0.81
N ASP A 204 -38.89 14.63 1.97
CA ASP A 204 -38.68 13.67 3.05
C ASP A 204 -38.80 12.21 2.55
N ARG A 205 -37.70 11.46 2.61
CA ARG A 205 -37.69 9.99 2.65
C ARG A 205 -36.71 9.58 3.74
N ARG A 206 -37.25 9.05 4.84
CA ARG A 206 -36.48 8.41 5.92
C ARG A 206 -35.72 7.21 5.34
N HIS A 207 -34.50 7.44 4.91
CA HIS A 207 -33.47 6.42 4.74
C HIS A 207 -32.66 6.36 6.03
N CYS A 208 -32.43 5.14 6.52
CA CYS A 208 -31.44 4.88 7.56
C CYS A 208 -30.09 5.40 7.02
N SER A 209 -29.59 6.50 7.57
CA SER A 209 -28.40 7.18 7.05
C SER A 209 -27.19 6.23 7.06
N PRO A 210 -26.44 6.10 5.94
CA PRO A 210 -25.12 5.49 6.00
C PRO A 210 -24.26 6.31 6.96
N VAL A 211 -23.41 5.64 7.74
CA VAL A 211 -22.45 6.30 8.64
C VAL A 211 -21.71 7.37 7.82
N PRO A 212 -21.70 8.64 8.23
CA PRO A 212 -21.18 9.72 7.39
C PRO A 212 -19.69 9.49 7.12
N GLU A 213 -19.33 9.32 5.84
CA GLU A 213 -17.95 9.19 5.37
C GLU A 213 -17.12 10.39 5.85
N LEU A 214 -15.94 10.13 6.42
CA LEU A 214 -15.09 11.19 6.97
C LEU A 214 -14.63 12.13 5.84
N THR A 215 -14.84 13.43 6.05
CA THR A 215 -14.23 14.48 5.25
C THR A 215 -13.27 15.30 6.09
N VAL A 216 -12.17 15.71 5.48
CA VAL A 216 -11.11 16.48 6.12
C VAL A 216 -10.83 17.75 5.35
N SER A 217 -10.59 18.85 6.06
CA SER A 217 -10.21 20.12 5.43
C SER A 217 -8.77 20.46 5.73
N CYS A 218 -8.00 20.85 4.71
CA CYS A 218 -6.64 21.34 4.92
C CYS A 218 -6.69 22.74 5.54
N CYS A 219 -6.29 22.88 6.79
CA CYS A 219 -6.35 24.15 7.52
C CYS A 219 -5.07 24.98 7.43
N ARG A 220 -3.94 24.34 7.10
CA ARG A 220 -2.62 24.98 7.10
C ARG A 220 -1.65 24.22 6.20
N ILE A 221 -0.78 24.96 5.53
CA ILE A 221 0.32 24.42 4.73
C ILE A 221 1.60 25.18 5.11
N LEU A 222 2.66 24.45 5.46
CA LEU A 222 3.95 25.04 5.84
C LEU A 222 5.08 24.48 4.96
N PRO A 223 6.06 25.30 4.53
CA PRO A 223 7.25 24.79 3.86
C PRO A 223 8.09 23.93 4.83
N VAL A 224 8.68 22.85 4.33
CA VAL A 224 9.52 21.93 5.11
C VAL A 224 10.93 21.85 4.55
N SER A 225 11.04 21.59 3.25
CA SER A 225 12.30 21.50 2.52
C SER A 225 12.06 21.88 1.06
N GLU A 226 13.09 21.91 0.24
CA GLU A 226 12.97 22.23 -1.18
C GLU A 226 11.97 21.28 -1.87
N GLY A 227 10.86 21.85 -2.35
CA GLY A 227 9.79 21.12 -3.01
C GLY A 227 8.88 20.31 -2.07
N VAL A 228 9.04 20.36 -0.75
CA VAL A 228 8.19 19.63 0.21
C VAL A 228 7.48 20.59 1.16
N LYS A 229 6.17 20.39 1.33
CA LYS A 229 5.35 21.11 2.30
C LYS A 229 4.67 20.13 3.26
N GLU A 230 4.40 20.58 4.48
CA GLU A 230 3.58 19.88 5.48
C GLU A 230 2.16 20.43 5.44
N PHE A 231 1.19 19.54 5.32
CA PHE A 231 -0.23 19.84 5.21
C PHE A 231 -0.93 19.38 6.49
N TYR A 232 -1.73 20.26 7.08
CA TYR A 232 -2.43 20.02 8.33
C TYR A 232 -3.92 19.86 8.05
N PHE A 233 -4.54 18.80 8.57
CA PHE A 233 -5.94 18.47 8.29
C PHE A 233 -6.78 18.48 9.56
N HIS A 234 -7.94 19.13 9.50
CA HIS A 234 -8.95 19.09 10.55
C HIS A 234 -10.16 18.30 10.07
N ARG A 235 -10.97 17.82 11.02
CA ARG A 235 -12.26 17.22 10.69
C ARG A 235 -13.15 18.28 10.05
N ALA A 236 -13.65 18.01 8.85
CA ALA A 236 -14.69 18.84 8.25
C ALA A 236 -16.08 18.30 8.63
N ASP A 237 -16.32 17.01 8.37
CA ASP A 237 -17.56 16.31 8.72
C ASP A 237 -17.35 14.78 8.80
N GLY A 238 -18.33 14.05 9.30
CA GLY A 238 -18.34 12.59 9.36
C GLY A 238 -17.43 12.01 10.43
N THR A 239 -17.54 10.72 10.73
CA THR A 239 -16.72 10.05 11.76
C THR A 239 -15.95 8.90 11.15
N LEU A 240 -14.64 8.86 11.37
CA LEU A 240 -13.84 7.67 11.08
C LEU A 240 -13.75 6.82 12.34
N MET A 241 -14.03 5.53 12.22
CA MET A 241 -13.96 4.58 13.36
C MET A 241 -12.57 4.58 14.02
N ARG A 242 -11.51 4.89 13.26
CA ARG A 242 -10.14 5.04 13.74
C ARG A 242 -9.38 6.05 12.88
N LEU A 243 -8.80 7.07 13.52
CA LEU A 243 -8.15 8.23 12.87
C LEU A 243 -6.79 7.96 12.18
N GLY A 244 -6.29 6.73 12.28
CA GLY A 244 -4.95 6.35 11.83
C GLY A 244 -3.86 6.66 12.84
N GLN A 245 -2.69 6.08 12.63
CA GLN A 245 -1.48 6.29 13.43
C GLN A 245 -0.33 6.75 12.53
N PRO A 246 0.68 7.44 13.08
CA PRO A 246 1.90 7.76 12.35
C PRO A 246 2.50 6.53 11.63
N GLY A 247 2.83 6.70 10.35
CA GLY A 247 3.39 5.67 9.48
C GLY A 247 2.35 4.90 8.67
N GLU A 248 1.07 4.93 9.04
CA GLU A 248 -0.01 4.47 8.17
C GLU A 248 -0.22 5.46 7.02
N TYR A 249 -0.79 5.00 5.91
CA TYR A 249 -1.26 5.88 4.85
C TYR A 249 -2.74 6.24 5.01
N ILE A 250 -3.07 7.43 4.54
CA ILE A 250 -4.42 7.87 4.27
C ILE A 250 -4.61 8.04 2.76
N GLU A 251 -5.71 7.52 2.23
CA GLU A 251 -6.11 7.73 0.85
C GLU A 251 -7.16 8.84 0.79
N LEU A 252 -6.83 9.90 0.05
CA LEU A 252 -7.72 11.04 -0.17
C LEU A 252 -8.21 11.06 -1.61
N GLU A 253 -9.48 11.37 -1.77
CA GLU A 253 -10.06 11.69 -3.06
C GLU A 253 -9.85 13.17 -3.37
N LEU A 254 -9.20 13.46 -4.49
CA LEU A 254 -8.95 14.81 -4.96
C LEU A 254 -10.06 15.25 -5.92
N PRO A 255 -10.36 16.56 -6.00
CA PRO A 255 -11.26 17.13 -7.00
C PRO A 255 -10.58 17.23 -8.37
N LEU A 256 -9.92 16.15 -8.76
CA LEU A 256 -9.24 15.96 -10.04
C LEU A 256 -9.79 14.69 -10.68
N LYS A 257 -9.83 14.70 -12.00
CA LYS A 257 -10.12 13.50 -12.76
C LYS A 257 -8.86 12.67 -12.96
N ASP A 258 -8.97 11.36 -12.83
CA ASP A 258 -7.94 10.45 -13.32
C ASP A 258 -7.98 10.36 -14.86
N ALA A 259 -7.08 9.56 -15.43
CA ALA A 259 -6.99 9.37 -16.87
C ALA A 259 -8.27 8.74 -17.49
N ASP A 260 -9.08 8.09 -16.67
CA ASP A 260 -10.29 7.36 -17.06
C ASP A 260 -11.58 8.16 -16.77
N GLY A 261 -11.45 9.41 -16.30
CA GLY A 261 -12.57 10.29 -15.94
C GLY A 261 -13.19 10.00 -14.55
N GLY A 262 -12.59 9.06 -13.81
CA GLY A 262 -12.89 8.75 -12.41
C GLY A 262 -12.32 9.79 -11.45
N HIS A 263 -12.58 9.61 -10.15
CA HIS A 263 -12.06 10.49 -9.11
C HIS A 263 -10.61 10.13 -8.81
N LEU A 264 -9.69 11.09 -8.91
CA LEU A 264 -8.29 10.84 -8.63
C LEU A 264 -8.10 10.62 -7.12
N ARG A 265 -7.72 9.40 -6.75
CA ARG A 265 -7.37 9.05 -5.38
C ARG A 265 -5.86 8.93 -5.21
N ARG A 266 -5.35 9.39 -4.08
CA ARG A 266 -3.92 9.27 -3.74
C ARG A 266 -3.70 8.99 -2.27
N LYS A 267 -2.70 8.14 -2.03
CA LYS A 267 -2.24 7.76 -0.71
C LYS A 267 -1.12 8.69 -0.26
N TRP A 268 -1.15 9.12 1.00
CA TRP A 268 -0.05 9.81 1.68
C TRP A 268 0.16 9.26 3.08
N THR A 269 1.40 9.30 3.56
CA THR A 269 1.75 8.80 4.89
C THR A 269 1.35 9.82 5.96
N ILE A 270 0.59 9.37 6.95
CA ILE A 270 0.28 10.12 8.17
C ILE A 270 1.60 10.30 8.93
N CYS A 271 2.06 11.53 9.04
CA CYS A 271 3.37 11.82 9.66
C CYS A 271 3.24 12.05 11.17
N GLU A 272 2.26 12.85 11.57
CA GLU A 272 1.97 13.18 12.96
C GLU A 272 0.45 13.24 13.15
N VAL A 273 -0.03 12.96 14.36
CA VAL A 273 -1.44 13.04 14.75
C VAL A 273 -1.61 14.01 15.91
N ASN A 274 -2.78 14.66 16.01
CA ASN A 274 -3.11 15.63 17.08
C ASN A 274 -2.12 16.80 17.20
N LYS A 275 -1.45 17.17 16.11
CA LYS A 275 -0.42 18.21 16.10
C LYS A 275 -1.02 19.59 15.89
N LYS A 276 -0.85 20.50 16.86
CA LYS A 276 -1.28 21.92 16.76
C LYS A 276 -2.76 22.06 16.37
N GLY A 277 -3.62 21.20 16.90
CA GLY A 277 -5.06 21.17 16.61
C GLY A 277 -5.46 20.37 15.36
N ALA A 278 -4.49 19.89 14.57
CA ALA A 278 -4.76 19.06 13.41
C ALA A 278 -4.95 17.59 13.78
N LEU A 279 -5.90 16.93 13.12
CA LEU A 279 -6.12 15.50 13.21
C LEU A 279 -4.86 14.73 12.81
N PHE A 280 -4.30 15.09 11.66
CA PHE A 280 -3.05 14.55 11.16
C PHE A 280 -2.31 15.54 10.25
N THR A 281 -1.03 15.25 10.01
CA THR A 281 -0.22 15.96 9.01
C THR A 281 0.31 15.03 7.92
N LEU A 282 0.48 15.58 6.72
CA LEU A 282 1.07 14.90 5.56
C LEU A 282 2.26 15.69 5.04
N LEU A 283 3.34 14.99 4.67
CA LEU A 283 4.45 15.56 3.91
C LEU A 283 4.28 15.26 2.43
N ILE A 284 4.21 16.29 1.60
CA ILE A 284 3.95 16.14 0.16
C ILE A 284 5.03 16.86 -0.63
N LYS A 285 5.73 16.12 -1.51
CA LYS A 285 6.67 16.67 -2.50
C LYS A 285 5.92 17.08 -3.76
N ALA A 286 6.09 18.33 -4.21
CA ALA A 286 5.52 18.82 -5.46
C ALA A 286 6.18 18.13 -6.67
N ARG A 287 5.39 17.92 -7.72
CA ARG A 287 5.89 17.43 -9.02
C ARG A 287 5.87 18.57 -10.03
N THR A 288 7.00 19.26 -10.18
CA THR A 288 7.14 20.32 -11.19
C THR A 288 6.90 19.81 -12.62
N ALA A 289 7.21 18.54 -12.89
CA ALA A 289 7.00 17.90 -14.19
C ALA A 289 5.54 17.55 -14.52
N ASN A 290 4.60 17.62 -13.56
CA ASN A 290 3.18 17.40 -13.81
C ASN A 290 2.34 18.48 -13.10
N PRO A 291 2.12 19.63 -13.74
CA PRO A 291 1.39 20.75 -13.13
C PRO A 291 -0.09 20.43 -12.83
N GLY A 292 -0.68 19.43 -13.51
CA GLY A 292 -2.05 18.95 -13.24
C GLY A 292 -2.12 17.76 -12.27
N GLY A 293 -0.99 17.28 -11.76
CA GLY A 293 -0.94 16.11 -10.89
C GLY A 293 -1.39 16.40 -9.45
N ALA A 294 -1.82 15.34 -8.74
CA ALA A 294 -2.30 15.42 -7.37
C ALA A 294 -1.39 16.22 -6.42
N SER A 295 -0.08 15.94 -6.38
CA SER A 295 0.84 16.67 -5.50
C SER A 295 0.92 18.16 -5.83
N THR A 296 0.84 18.54 -7.10
CA THR A 296 0.87 19.94 -7.51
C THR A 296 -0.43 20.64 -7.15
N TRP A 297 -1.57 19.95 -7.34
CA TRP A 297 -2.85 20.45 -6.86
C TRP A 297 -2.86 20.64 -5.36
N MET A 298 -2.31 19.69 -4.60
CA MET A 298 -2.19 19.84 -3.14
C MET A 298 -1.45 21.13 -2.79
N HIS A 299 -0.28 21.35 -3.40
CA HIS A 299 0.56 22.52 -3.12
C HIS A 299 -0.06 23.87 -3.45
N ASN A 300 -0.97 23.91 -4.43
CA ASN A 300 -1.52 25.16 -4.97
C ASN A 300 -2.95 25.44 -4.48
N TYR A 301 -3.73 24.40 -4.19
CA TYR A 301 -5.18 24.52 -4.01
C TYR A 301 -5.73 23.78 -2.78
N ALA A 302 -4.94 22.96 -2.06
CA ALA A 302 -5.49 22.19 -0.94
C ALA A 302 -5.98 23.07 0.22
N LEU A 303 -5.41 24.25 0.44
CA LEU A 303 -5.77 25.08 1.59
C LEU A 303 -7.27 25.40 1.56
N HIS A 304 -7.95 25.09 2.67
CA HIS A 304 -9.40 25.17 2.88
C HIS A 304 -10.25 24.21 2.04
N SER A 305 -9.65 23.40 1.17
CA SER A 305 -10.38 22.36 0.43
C SER A 305 -10.79 21.22 1.36
N SER A 306 -12.05 20.77 1.22
CA SER A 306 -12.56 19.56 1.87
C SER A 306 -12.32 18.36 0.97
N LEU A 307 -11.76 17.30 1.53
CA LEU A 307 -11.37 16.07 0.83
C LEU A 307 -12.02 14.86 1.50
N HIS A 308 -12.51 13.93 0.70
CA HIS A 308 -13.03 12.67 1.20
C HIS A 308 -11.87 11.74 1.59
N VAL A 309 -11.99 11.13 2.78
CA VAL A 309 -11.09 10.08 3.23
C VAL A 309 -11.64 8.74 2.77
N CYS A 310 -10.99 8.14 1.77
CA CYS A 310 -11.41 6.85 1.22
C CYS A 310 -11.07 5.70 2.16
N GLN A 311 -9.87 5.74 2.75
CA GLN A 311 -9.38 4.72 3.69
C GLN A 311 -8.18 5.21 4.47
N VAL A 312 -7.94 4.57 5.62
CA VAL A 312 -6.70 4.67 6.40
C VAL A 312 -6.20 3.26 6.67
N ASN A 313 -4.99 2.96 6.23
CA ASN A 313 -4.39 1.62 6.31
C ASN A 313 -2.86 1.70 6.20
N GLY A 314 -2.14 0.60 6.30
CA GLY A 314 -0.70 0.52 6.09
C GLY A 314 0.02 -0.10 7.27
N HIS A 315 1.00 -0.95 6.99
CA HIS A 315 1.70 -1.72 8.02
C HIS A 315 3.15 -1.29 8.23
N LEU A 316 3.66 -0.32 7.45
CA LEU A 316 5.04 0.17 7.50
C LEU A 316 5.31 1.05 8.75
N THR A 317 5.02 0.52 9.93
CA THR A 317 5.07 1.21 11.23
C THR A 317 5.76 0.33 12.27
N HIS A 318 6.42 0.93 13.26
CA HIS A 318 6.97 0.16 14.37
C HIS A 318 5.87 -0.52 15.20
N ALA A 319 4.67 0.07 15.31
CA ALA A 319 3.56 -0.48 16.08
C ALA A 319 3.07 -1.82 15.52
N HIS A 320 2.87 -1.92 14.21
CA HIS A 320 2.47 -3.17 13.54
C HIS A 320 3.52 -4.28 13.69
N HIS A 321 4.79 -3.90 13.77
CA HIS A 321 5.91 -4.83 13.90
C HIS A 321 6.52 -4.87 15.31
N ALA A 322 5.79 -4.44 16.34
CA ALA A 322 6.32 -4.29 17.69
C ALA A 322 6.86 -5.62 18.27
N ARG A 323 6.16 -6.73 18.02
CA ARG A 323 6.63 -8.07 18.44
C ARG A 323 7.95 -8.44 17.78
N ARG A 324 8.06 -8.23 16.45
CA ARG A 324 9.28 -8.53 15.68
C ARG A 324 10.44 -7.63 16.12
N LEU A 325 10.17 -6.34 16.36
CA LEU A 325 11.15 -5.42 16.91
C LEU A 325 11.60 -5.86 18.31
N HIS A 326 10.70 -6.33 19.16
CA HIS A 326 11.07 -6.86 20.48
C HIS A 326 11.98 -8.10 20.36
N GLU A 327 11.64 -9.05 19.50
CA GLU A 327 12.48 -10.23 19.20
C GLU A 327 13.88 -9.85 18.68
N LEU A 328 13.97 -8.73 17.96
CA LEU A 328 15.21 -8.18 17.41
C LEU A 328 15.87 -7.14 18.32
N GLN A 329 15.45 -7.05 19.59
CA GLN A 329 15.99 -6.10 20.58
C GLN A 329 15.97 -4.65 20.08
N GLY A 330 14.95 -4.26 19.34
CA GLY A 330 14.75 -2.90 18.84
C GLY A 330 15.60 -2.51 17.64
N ARG A 331 16.30 -3.44 16.99
CA ARG A 331 17.18 -3.12 15.86
C ARG A 331 16.39 -2.90 14.59
N VAL A 332 16.48 -1.68 14.04
CA VAL A 332 15.75 -1.27 12.84
C VAL A 332 16.64 -0.53 11.84
N LEU A 333 16.58 -0.95 10.58
CA LEU A 333 17.21 -0.27 9.45
C LEU A 333 16.12 0.43 8.62
N TRP A 334 16.26 1.72 8.41
CA TRP A 334 15.46 2.50 7.45
C TRP A 334 16.30 2.78 6.21
N LEU A 335 15.83 2.35 5.05
CA LEU A 335 16.37 2.70 3.74
C LEU A 335 15.33 3.56 3.03
N THR A 336 15.59 4.86 2.87
CA THR A 336 14.60 5.77 2.27
C THR A 336 15.15 6.59 1.12
N ALA A 337 14.29 6.98 0.20
CA ALA A 337 14.65 7.92 -0.87
C ALA A 337 13.56 8.95 -1.16
N GLY A 338 13.97 10.21 -1.31
CA GLY A 338 13.07 11.33 -1.55
C GLY A 338 11.93 11.42 -0.51
N ILE A 339 10.68 11.53 -0.97
CA ILE A 339 9.53 11.66 -0.06
C ILE A 339 9.23 10.40 0.77
N GLY A 340 9.86 9.26 0.44
CA GLY A 340 9.78 8.04 1.25
C GLY A 340 10.33 8.21 2.68
N ILE A 341 11.11 9.27 2.91
CA ILE A 341 11.54 9.67 4.27
C ILE A 341 10.37 9.95 5.22
N SER A 342 9.18 10.27 4.70
CA SER A 342 7.99 10.51 5.51
C SER A 342 7.61 9.31 6.39
N CYS A 343 7.79 8.08 5.91
CA CYS A 343 7.49 6.87 6.68
C CYS A 343 8.48 6.67 7.84
N ALA A 344 9.78 6.84 7.55
CA ALA A 344 10.81 6.81 8.58
C ALA A 344 10.58 7.90 9.62
N PHE A 345 10.33 9.14 9.18
CA PHE A 345 10.06 10.26 10.08
C PHE A 345 8.86 9.95 10.99
N ALA A 346 7.74 9.49 10.42
CA ALA A 346 6.54 9.18 11.20
C ALA A 346 6.81 8.12 12.29
N ALA A 347 7.44 7.00 11.91
CA ALA A 347 7.74 5.90 12.82
C ALA A 347 8.75 6.29 13.91
N LEU A 348 9.84 6.97 13.53
CA LEU A 348 10.89 7.41 14.45
C LEU A 348 10.36 8.47 15.41
N ASN A 349 9.62 9.46 14.91
CA ASN A 349 9.05 10.53 15.72
C ASN A 349 8.05 9.98 16.76
N GLN A 350 7.23 9.00 16.39
CA GLN A 350 6.31 8.32 17.32
C GLN A 350 7.05 7.45 18.36
N SER A 351 8.19 6.88 17.98
CA SER A 351 8.94 5.95 18.83
C SER A 351 9.89 6.64 19.80
N PHE A 352 10.46 7.79 19.41
CA PHE A 352 11.43 8.52 20.22
C PHE A 352 10.84 9.71 20.99
N ASN A 353 9.65 10.21 20.66
CA ASN A 353 9.00 11.25 21.46
C ASN A 353 7.96 10.63 22.40
N GLU A 354 8.18 10.87 23.70
CA GLU A 354 7.36 10.32 24.79
C GLU A 354 5.93 10.89 24.79
N ASP A 355 5.73 12.14 24.36
CA ASP A 355 4.42 12.81 24.37
C ASP A 355 3.47 12.32 23.26
N LEU A 356 4.00 11.69 22.21
CA LEU A 356 3.23 11.17 21.06
C LEU A 356 3.02 9.65 21.13
N ALA A 357 3.54 9.03 22.19
CA ALA A 357 3.50 7.61 22.44
C ALA A 357 2.14 7.16 22.97
N VAL A 358 1.47 6.23 22.27
CA VAL A 358 0.23 5.59 22.77
C VAL A 358 0.54 4.55 23.88
N MET A 359 1.81 4.32 24.22
CA MET A 359 2.25 3.30 25.17
C MET A 359 3.06 3.90 26.32
N PRO A 360 2.86 3.47 27.58
CA PRO A 360 3.64 3.92 28.73
C PRO A 360 5.14 3.65 28.54
N SER A 361 6.00 4.59 28.97
CA SER A 361 7.46 4.56 28.82
C SER A 361 8.12 3.29 29.37
N GLN A 362 7.55 2.66 30.41
CA GLN A 362 8.06 1.44 31.03
C GLN A 362 7.83 0.15 30.20
N ALA A 363 7.00 0.19 29.14
CA ALA A 363 6.71 -0.96 28.28
C ALA A 363 7.47 -0.91 26.94
N ARG A 364 8.24 0.15 26.66
CA ARG A 364 9.01 0.27 25.42
C ARG A 364 10.36 -0.43 25.60
N GLY A 365 10.59 -1.45 24.78
CA GLY A 365 11.93 -2.03 24.63
C GLY A 365 12.92 -1.02 24.06
N ALA A 366 14.21 -1.34 24.12
CA ALA A 366 15.26 -0.57 23.46
C ALA A 366 14.93 -0.32 21.97
N LEU A 367 15.48 0.73 21.38
CA LEU A 367 15.33 1.03 19.95
C LEU A 367 16.66 1.51 19.37
N HIS A 368 17.19 0.77 18.42
CA HIS A 368 18.47 1.05 17.76
C HIS A 368 18.21 1.22 16.27
N ALA A 369 18.19 2.47 15.81
CA ALA A 369 17.71 2.83 14.49
C ALA A 369 18.84 3.40 13.61
N LEU A 370 19.18 2.68 12.55
CA LEU A 370 20.04 3.17 11.47
C LEU A 370 19.15 3.64 10.32
N HIS A 371 19.35 4.85 9.83
CA HIS A 371 18.57 5.43 8.74
C HIS A 371 19.50 5.90 7.63
N LEU A 372 19.43 5.24 6.47
CA LEU A 372 20.18 5.59 5.28
C LEU A 372 19.22 6.20 4.26
N HIS A 373 19.44 7.47 3.93
CA HIS A 373 18.54 8.25 3.08
C HIS A 373 19.23 8.65 1.78
N THR A 374 18.52 8.66 0.65
CA THR A 374 19.00 9.18 -0.63
C THR A 374 18.12 10.33 -1.14
N ASP A 375 18.71 11.47 -1.49
CA ASP A 375 18.00 12.58 -2.15
C ASP A 375 18.86 13.30 -3.20
N CYS A 376 18.27 14.29 -3.88
CA CYS A 376 18.97 15.12 -4.85
C CYS A 376 19.90 16.13 -4.18
N ALA A 377 19.46 16.81 -3.12
CA ALA A 377 20.21 17.84 -2.44
C ALA A 377 19.94 17.78 -0.93
N VAL A 378 20.88 18.27 -0.10
CA VAL A 378 20.67 18.38 1.35
C VAL A 378 19.44 19.23 1.67
N ALA A 379 19.23 20.32 0.92
CA ALA A 379 18.08 21.21 1.06
C ALA A 379 16.73 20.55 0.70
N ALA A 380 16.73 19.42 -0.01
CA ALA A 380 15.52 18.68 -0.37
C ALA A 380 15.09 17.67 0.70
N VAL A 381 15.99 17.27 1.61
CA VAL A 381 15.71 16.26 2.64
C VAL A 381 14.66 16.80 3.62
N ALA A 382 13.45 16.23 3.57
CA ALA A 382 12.35 16.66 4.42
C ALA A 382 12.62 16.35 5.89
N LYS A 383 12.26 17.27 6.80
CA LYS A 383 12.43 17.13 8.26
C LYS A 383 13.88 16.86 8.70
N LEU A 384 14.87 17.23 7.89
CA LEU A 384 16.28 17.04 8.23
C LEU A 384 16.66 17.66 9.60
N PRO A 385 16.23 18.89 9.95
CA PRO A 385 16.54 19.44 11.28
C PRO A 385 15.99 18.60 12.44
N ASP A 386 14.75 18.11 12.32
CA ASP A 386 14.11 17.26 13.32
C ASP A 386 14.83 15.91 13.47
N LEU A 387 15.22 15.29 12.35
CA LEU A 387 15.96 14.02 12.35
C LEU A 387 17.38 14.20 12.90
N LEU A 388 18.07 15.30 12.59
CA LEU A 388 19.39 15.59 13.17
C LEU A 388 19.29 15.90 14.66
N ASP A 389 18.17 16.47 15.11
CA ASP A 389 17.91 16.65 16.54
C ASP A 389 17.76 15.31 17.27
N LEU A 390 16.97 14.38 16.69
CA LEU A 390 16.89 13.01 17.19
C LEU A 390 18.28 12.36 17.25
N GLN A 391 19.11 12.52 16.22
CA GLN A 391 20.45 11.94 16.21
C GLN A 391 21.34 12.51 17.31
N ARG A 392 21.24 13.82 17.59
CA ARG A 392 21.98 14.44 18.72
C ARG A 392 21.50 13.91 20.07
N ARG A 393 20.18 13.75 20.25
CA ARG A 393 19.59 13.24 21.50
C ARG A 393 19.92 11.77 21.77
N TYR A 394 20.05 10.96 20.72
CA TYR A 394 20.24 9.50 20.80
C TYR A 394 21.57 9.05 20.17
N ALA A 395 22.64 9.82 20.40
CA ALA A 395 23.97 9.56 19.85
C ALA A 395 24.79 8.52 20.63
N ASP A 396 24.48 8.31 21.92
CA ASP A 396 25.24 7.42 22.79
C ASP A 396 24.92 5.94 22.47
N PRO A 397 25.87 5.15 21.94
CA PRO A 397 25.63 3.77 21.58
C PRO A 397 25.34 2.85 22.77
N THR A 398 25.60 3.30 24.00
CA THR A 398 25.35 2.54 25.24
C THR A 398 23.97 2.81 25.84
N ALA A 399 23.24 3.80 25.31
CA ALA A 399 21.90 4.13 25.77
C ALA A 399 20.87 3.06 25.34
N ALA A 400 19.72 3.03 26.02
CA ALA A 400 18.58 2.20 25.64
C ALA A 400 18.03 2.55 24.24
N HIS A 401 18.36 3.73 23.73
CA HIS A 401 17.87 4.27 22.48
C HIS A 401 19.02 4.88 21.69
N THR A 402 19.21 4.42 20.45
CA THR A 402 20.26 4.93 19.56
C THR A 402 19.68 5.25 18.18
N TYR A 403 20.13 6.35 17.58
CA TYR A 403 19.69 6.75 16.25
C TYR A 403 20.82 7.37 15.44
N GLN A 404 20.99 6.90 14.20
CA GLN A 404 21.94 7.47 13.24
C GLN A 404 21.29 7.63 11.87
N LEU A 405 21.31 8.86 11.35
CA LEU A 405 20.97 9.22 9.97
C LEU A 405 22.25 9.39 9.15
N HIS A 406 22.25 8.84 7.94
CA HIS A 406 23.24 9.15 6.92
C HIS A 406 22.58 9.38 5.56
N CYS A 407 22.91 10.49 4.91
CA CYS A 407 22.32 10.94 3.65
C CYS A 407 23.29 10.77 2.47
N TYR A 408 22.80 10.23 1.37
CA TYR A 408 23.46 10.11 0.08
C TYR A 408 22.85 11.12 -0.89
N ILE A 409 23.64 12.12 -1.29
CA ILE A 409 23.17 13.29 -2.04
C ILE A 409 23.72 13.24 -3.46
N THR A 410 22.83 13.18 -4.45
CA THR A 410 23.25 12.98 -5.85
C THR A 410 23.71 14.26 -6.54
N GLN A 411 23.15 15.43 -6.19
CA GLN A 411 23.47 16.74 -6.74
C GLN A 411 24.15 17.58 -5.64
N GLY A 412 25.48 17.53 -5.59
CA GLY A 412 26.27 18.32 -4.64
C GLY A 412 27.77 18.19 -4.91
N GLN A 413 28.50 19.30 -4.88
CA GLN A 413 29.96 19.28 -4.98
C GLN A 413 30.57 18.75 -3.67
N ALA A 414 31.59 17.90 -3.78
CA ALA A 414 32.27 17.30 -2.63
C ALA A 414 32.86 18.33 -1.64
N ALA A 415 33.13 19.56 -2.08
CA ALA A 415 33.77 20.61 -1.29
C ALA A 415 32.92 21.13 -0.12
N ALA A 416 31.58 21.15 -0.23
CA ALA A 416 30.70 21.58 0.86
C ALA A 416 30.36 20.45 1.85
N ALA A 417 30.62 19.18 1.48
CA ALA A 417 30.31 18.00 2.29
C ALA A 417 31.36 17.70 3.37
N ALA A 418 32.57 18.29 3.27
CA ALA A 418 33.68 18.03 4.17
C ALA A 418 33.39 18.39 5.65
N THR A 419 32.36 19.21 5.92
CA THR A 419 31.93 19.60 7.27
C THR A 419 30.74 18.81 7.81
N GLN A 420 30.02 18.04 6.97
CA GLN A 420 28.81 17.33 7.36
C GLN A 420 29.07 15.82 7.43
N THR A 421 29.33 15.30 8.64
CA THR A 421 29.66 13.88 8.88
C THR A 421 28.54 12.90 8.51
N TYR A 422 27.31 13.39 8.37
CA TYR A 422 26.13 12.61 8.01
C TYR A 422 25.85 12.60 6.50
N VAL A 423 26.73 13.14 5.65
CA VAL A 423 26.49 13.25 4.19
C VAL A 423 27.57 12.55 3.38
N THR A 424 27.16 11.87 2.32
CA THR A 424 28.00 11.45 1.20
C THR A 424 27.46 12.08 -0.08
N SER A 425 28.26 12.91 -0.74
CA SER A 425 27.83 13.68 -1.91
C SER A 425 28.29 13.07 -3.24
N GLY A 426 27.58 13.42 -4.31
CA GLY A 426 27.90 13.08 -5.70
C GLY A 426 27.45 11.69 -6.15
N ARG A 427 26.72 10.93 -5.32
CA ARG A 427 26.29 9.57 -5.66
C ARG A 427 25.08 9.10 -4.87
N ARG A 428 24.45 8.03 -5.36
CA ARG A 428 23.44 7.24 -4.62
C ARG A 428 24.13 6.28 -3.65
N ILE A 429 23.35 5.78 -2.69
CA ILE A 429 23.75 4.66 -1.84
C ILE A 429 23.99 3.40 -2.70
N THR A 430 24.92 2.54 -2.27
CA THR A 430 25.25 1.27 -2.92
C THR A 430 25.04 0.09 -1.97
N ALA A 431 25.00 -1.15 -2.47
CA ALA A 431 24.95 -2.34 -1.63
C ALA A 431 26.13 -2.42 -0.64
N ALA A 432 27.33 -2.02 -1.06
CA ALA A 432 28.51 -1.98 -0.21
C ALA A 432 28.37 -0.99 0.96
N ASP A 433 27.72 0.16 0.72
CA ASP A 433 27.41 1.12 1.78
C ASP A 433 26.45 0.54 2.83
N ILE A 434 25.38 -0.10 2.36
CA ILE A 434 24.38 -0.72 3.24
C ILE A 434 25.07 -1.76 4.11
N ALA A 435 25.87 -2.66 3.50
CA ALA A 435 26.62 -3.69 4.21
C ALA A 435 27.65 -3.11 5.20
N GLN A 436 28.39 -2.07 4.82
CA GLN A 436 29.37 -1.45 5.70
C GLN A 436 28.70 -0.77 6.90
N ARG A 437 27.64 0.01 6.68
CA ARG A 437 26.99 0.78 7.74
C ARG A 437 26.18 -0.08 8.69
N THR A 438 25.47 -1.07 8.18
CA THR A 438 24.75 -2.04 9.03
C THR A 438 25.72 -2.80 9.93
N ARG A 439 26.83 -3.33 9.39
CA ARG A 439 27.88 -3.97 10.21
C ARG A 439 28.50 -3.01 11.23
N SER A 440 28.77 -1.77 10.83
CA SER A 440 29.34 -0.76 11.74
C SER A 440 28.39 -0.37 12.87
N PHE A 441 27.08 -0.36 12.62
CA PHE A 441 26.08 0.13 13.58
C PHE A 441 25.51 -0.99 14.45
N PHE A 442 25.17 -2.14 13.86
CA PHE A 442 24.57 -3.26 14.58
C PHE A 442 25.60 -4.31 15.04
N GLY A 443 26.76 -4.38 14.41
CA GLY A 443 27.70 -5.49 14.55
C GLY A 443 27.52 -6.53 13.43
N ASP A 444 28.54 -7.37 13.26
CA ASP A 444 28.54 -8.40 12.21
C ASP A 444 27.63 -9.59 12.59
N GLY A 445 26.88 -10.10 11.63
CA GLY A 445 25.91 -11.19 11.84
C GLY A 445 24.68 -10.84 12.71
N VAL A 446 24.49 -9.57 13.06
CA VAL A 446 23.37 -9.14 13.91
C VAL A 446 22.11 -8.92 13.07
N ARG A 447 20.99 -9.54 13.48
CA ARG A 447 19.69 -9.43 12.81
C ARG A 447 18.99 -8.10 13.15
N PHE A 448 18.33 -7.51 12.17
CA PHE A 448 17.57 -6.26 12.26
C PHE A 448 16.35 -6.30 11.32
N LEU A 449 15.33 -5.50 11.64
CA LEU A 449 14.15 -5.32 10.78
C LEU A 449 14.41 -4.17 9.82
N SER A 450 14.25 -4.40 8.51
CA SER A 450 14.50 -3.40 7.48
C SER A 450 13.20 -2.83 6.95
N PHE A 451 13.11 -1.51 6.85
CA PHE A 451 12.02 -0.77 6.24
C PHE A 451 12.57 -0.01 5.02
N VAL A 452 12.03 -0.29 3.83
CA VAL A 452 12.50 0.25 2.56
C VAL A 452 11.39 1.05 1.88
N CYS A 453 11.60 2.36 1.70
CA CYS A 453 10.57 3.25 1.15
C CYS A 453 11.17 4.30 0.21
N GLY A 454 10.72 4.31 -1.05
CA GLY A 454 11.21 5.24 -2.06
C GLY A 454 10.68 4.93 -3.45
N PRO A 455 11.27 5.50 -4.51
CA PRO A 455 10.94 5.13 -5.88
C PRO A 455 11.16 3.62 -6.14
N PRO A 456 10.38 2.96 -7.03
CA PRO A 456 10.46 1.51 -7.23
C PRO A 456 11.87 0.98 -7.52
N ALA A 457 12.65 1.69 -8.33
CA ALA A 457 14.03 1.31 -8.61
C ALA A 457 14.90 1.29 -7.34
N PHE A 458 14.75 2.28 -6.46
CA PHE A 458 15.46 2.32 -5.18
C PHE A 458 15.04 1.18 -4.25
N VAL A 459 13.74 0.87 -4.20
CA VAL A 459 13.21 -0.22 -3.38
C VAL A 459 13.77 -1.56 -3.85
N ASN A 460 13.76 -1.81 -5.17
CA ASN A 460 14.32 -3.03 -5.75
C ASN A 460 15.82 -3.14 -5.46
N ASP A 461 16.61 -2.09 -5.77
CA ASP A 461 18.06 -2.09 -5.57
C ASP A 461 18.43 -2.35 -4.08
N CYS A 462 17.68 -1.75 -3.14
CA CYS A 462 17.91 -1.94 -1.72
C CYS A 462 17.47 -3.33 -1.23
N THR A 463 16.37 -3.86 -1.74
CA THR A 463 15.87 -5.20 -1.39
C THR A 463 16.86 -6.26 -1.87
N ASP A 464 17.33 -6.15 -3.11
CA ASP A 464 18.36 -7.04 -3.68
C ASP A 464 19.67 -6.97 -2.88
N ALA A 465 20.07 -5.75 -2.46
CA ALA A 465 21.24 -5.57 -1.61
C ALA A 465 21.09 -6.29 -0.27
N LEU A 466 19.95 -6.14 0.42
CA LEU A 466 19.68 -6.80 1.70
C LEU A 466 19.65 -8.33 1.57
N LEU A 467 19.00 -8.85 0.53
CA LEU A 467 18.98 -10.29 0.25
C LEU A 467 20.39 -10.84 -0.04
N SER A 468 21.19 -10.10 -0.82
CA SER A 468 22.59 -10.48 -1.11
C SER A 468 23.49 -10.48 0.13
N MET A 469 23.13 -9.68 1.14
CA MET A 469 23.79 -9.66 2.45
C MET A 469 23.34 -10.81 3.36
N GLY A 470 22.34 -11.60 2.96
CA GLY A 470 21.77 -12.69 3.75
C GLY A 470 20.70 -12.25 4.76
N VAL A 471 20.11 -11.06 4.59
CA VAL A 471 18.93 -10.65 5.37
C VAL A 471 17.74 -11.49 4.93
N GLU A 472 17.04 -12.09 5.88
CA GLU A 472 15.84 -12.91 5.61
C GLU A 472 14.73 -12.05 4.98
N GLU A 473 14.00 -12.61 4.01
CA GLU A 473 12.95 -11.88 3.27
C GLU A 473 11.84 -11.35 4.21
N ASP A 474 11.49 -12.10 5.26
CA ASP A 474 10.52 -11.71 6.28
C ASP A 474 11.02 -10.61 7.24
N LEU A 475 12.27 -10.18 7.10
CA LEU A 475 12.87 -9.02 7.76
C LEU A 475 12.98 -7.80 6.85
N ILE A 476 12.49 -7.88 5.61
CA ILE A 476 12.51 -6.77 4.66
C ILE A 476 11.09 -6.31 4.39
N LEU A 477 10.75 -5.14 4.89
CA LEU A 477 9.44 -4.51 4.75
C LEU A 477 9.53 -3.40 3.71
N THR A 478 8.78 -3.52 2.63
CA THR A 478 8.68 -2.51 1.58
C THR A 478 7.31 -1.83 1.65
N GLU A 479 7.23 -0.58 1.19
CA GLU A 479 5.94 0.03 0.91
C GLU A 479 5.43 -0.54 -0.43
N ASP A 480 4.36 -1.34 -0.40
CA ASP A 480 3.76 -1.88 -1.64
C ASP A 480 3.28 -0.73 -2.55
N PRO A 481 3.54 -0.81 -3.88
CA PRO A 481 3.24 0.26 -4.84
C PRO A 481 1.76 0.65 -4.96
#